data_AF-A0A0F9JCD4-F1
#
_entry.id   AF-A0A0F9JCD4-F1
#
_cell.length_a   1.000
_cell.length_b   1.000
_cell.length_c   1.000
_cell.angle_alpha   90.00
_cell.angle_beta   90.00
_cell.angle_gamma   90.00
#
_symmetry.space_group_name_H-M   'P 1'
#
loop_
_entity.id
_entity.type
_entity.pdbx_description
1 polymer ?
#
loop_
_entity_poly.entity_id
_entity_poly.type
_entity_poly.pdbx_seq_one_letter_code
_entity_poly.pdbx_strand_id
1 'polypeptide(L)'
;MKIAYIKRSFQKESRWIIYEANKIIEDLQEQGFTLTIRQLYYQFVSKDLIPNKQSEYDKLGNIINKARLAGLVDWEAIEDRTRNLERLAHWSSPTEIVEACVRSFRLSRWETQEHRVEVWIEKDALLGVISGVCEEYDVPYFSCRGYVSQSEMWRASERFEMYRRLGQTPVIIHLGDHDPSGIDMTRDILDRQLLFGGFKFNVKRIALNYDQVKKYNPPPNFAKMKDPRFQSYVPEFGESCWELDALEPSVMVDLIRENIIKYIDDKKWKETERKEESYRQDLQLMADNWNEEK
;
A
#
# COMPACT_ATOMS: atom_id res chain seq x y z
N MET A 1 -16.02 6.82 14.30
CA MET A 1 -16.90 7.59 15.22
C MET A 1 -16.92 9.12 14.94
N LYS A 2 -18.10 9.75 14.81
CA LYS A 2 -18.27 11.24 14.72
C LYS A 2 -18.45 11.86 16.13
N ILE A 3 -17.45 12.59 16.61
CA ILE A 3 -17.47 13.27 17.92
C ILE A 3 -17.29 14.77 17.70
N ALA A 4 -18.17 15.59 18.29
CA ALA A 4 -18.06 17.04 18.24
C ALA A 4 -17.33 17.58 19.49
N TYR A 5 -16.24 18.31 19.28
CA TYR A 5 -15.47 19.00 20.32
C TYR A 5 -15.68 20.52 20.29
N ILE A 6 -16.07 21.07 19.15
CA ILE A 6 -16.39 22.50 19.00
C ILE A 6 -17.75 22.69 18.32
N LYS A 7 -18.45 23.78 18.65
CA LYS A 7 -19.56 24.27 17.84
C LYS A 7 -19.01 25.20 16.77
N ARG A 8 -19.21 24.85 15.49
CA ARG A 8 -18.74 25.66 14.36
C ARG A 8 -19.74 25.66 13.21
N SER A 9 -20.04 26.86 12.73
CA SER A 9 -20.83 27.06 11.50
C SER A 9 -19.91 27.13 10.28
N PHE A 10 -20.34 26.50 9.19
CA PHE A 10 -19.61 26.46 7.93
C PHE A 10 -20.33 27.27 6.86
N GLN A 11 -19.58 27.95 6.01
CA GLN A 11 -20.14 28.65 4.84
C GLN A 11 -20.68 27.63 3.81
N LYS A 12 -21.50 28.09 2.86
CA LYS A 12 -22.18 27.22 1.89
C LYS A 12 -21.18 26.33 1.13
N GLU A 13 -20.08 26.90 0.67
CA GLU A 13 -19.03 26.19 -0.05
C GLU A 13 -18.34 25.13 0.82
N SER A 14 -17.98 25.47 2.07
CA SER A 14 -17.37 24.49 2.99
C SER A 14 -18.32 23.37 3.36
N ARG A 15 -19.64 23.64 3.46
CA ARG A 15 -20.64 22.59 3.70
C ARG A 15 -20.75 21.61 2.53
N TRP A 16 -20.70 22.12 1.32
CA TRP A 16 -20.68 21.27 0.13
C TRP A 16 -19.41 20.40 0.08
N ILE A 17 -18.24 20.97 0.37
CA ILE A 17 -16.99 20.19 0.47
C ILE A 17 -17.10 19.09 1.54
N ILE A 18 -17.65 19.39 2.72
CA ILE A 18 -17.83 18.39 3.79
C ILE A 18 -18.80 17.28 3.35
N TYR A 19 -19.85 17.63 2.60
CA TYR A 19 -20.81 16.67 2.07
C TYR A 19 -20.17 15.71 1.05
N GLU A 20 -19.48 16.25 0.04
CA GLU A 20 -18.77 15.43 -0.95
C GLU A 20 -17.65 14.58 -0.31
N ALA A 21 -16.97 15.14 0.70
CA ALA A 21 -15.96 14.39 1.44
C ALA A 21 -16.56 13.19 2.18
N ASN A 22 -17.70 13.36 2.85
CA ASN A 22 -18.37 12.24 3.52
C ASN A 22 -18.83 11.17 2.51
N LYS A 23 -19.32 11.55 1.33
CA LYS A 23 -19.65 10.58 0.27
C LYS A 23 -18.45 9.74 -0.15
N ILE A 24 -17.35 10.39 -0.50
CA ILE A 24 -16.12 9.71 -0.90
C ILE A 24 -15.61 8.79 0.21
N ILE A 25 -15.67 9.26 1.46
CA ILE A 25 -15.29 8.48 2.63
C ILE A 25 -16.19 7.26 2.80
N GLU A 26 -17.51 7.44 2.74
CA GLU A 26 -18.50 6.36 2.91
C GLU A 26 -18.31 5.29 1.82
N ASP A 27 -18.21 5.70 0.55
CA ASP A 27 -17.99 4.79 -0.59
C ASP A 27 -16.71 3.95 -0.42
N LEU A 28 -15.64 4.53 0.13
CA LEU A 28 -14.37 3.85 0.32
C LEU A 28 -14.33 3.01 1.60
N GLN A 29 -15.01 3.43 2.66
CA GLN A 29 -15.17 2.65 3.88
C GLN A 29 -16.01 1.39 3.63
N GLU A 30 -17.04 1.46 2.78
CA GLU A 30 -17.79 0.28 2.32
C GLU A 30 -16.90 -0.73 1.59
N GLN A 31 -15.85 -0.25 0.93
CA GLN A 31 -14.83 -1.08 0.28
C GLN A 31 -13.69 -1.50 1.24
N GLY A 32 -13.75 -1.10 2.52
CA GLY A 32 -12.74 -1.45 3.53
C GLY A 32 -11.50 -0.55 3.56
N PHE A 33 -11.52 0.61 2.88
CA PHE A 33 -10.39 1.54 2.83
C PHE A 33 -10.57 2.75 3.75
N THR A 34 -9.48 3.18 4.37
CA THR A 34 -9.34 4.48 5.05
C THR A 34 -8.46 5.42 4.21
N LEU A 35 -8.69 6.73 4.36
CA LEU A 35 -8.01 7.75 3.54
C LEU A 35 -7.08 8.62 4.36
N THR A 36 -6.00 9.08 3.74
CA THR A 36 -5.28 10.28 4.17
C THR A 36 -5.94 11.54 3.60
N ILE A 37 -5.69 12.71 4.19
CA ILE A 37 -6.16 14.01 3.63
C ILE A 37 -5.71 14.19 2.17
N ARG A 38 -4.52 13.69 1.81
CA ARG A 38 -3.98 13.78 0.45
C ARG A 38 -4.72 12.89 -0.53
N GLN A 39 -5.11 11.69 -0.13
CA GLN A 39 -5.89 10.82 -1.01
C GLN A 39 -7.31 11.38 -1.19
N LEU A 40 -7.92 11.91 -0.12
CA LEU A 40 -9.20 12.61 -0.23
C LEU A 40 -9.12 13.78 -1.21
N TYR A 41 -8.02 14.55 -1.20
CA TYR A 41 -7.78 15.60 -2.18
C TYR A 41 -7.79 15.09 -3.63
N TYR A 42 -7.06 14.00 -3.93
CA TYR A 42 -7.03 13.46 -5.28
C TYR A 42 -8.36 12.83 -5.72
N GLN A 43 -9.16 12.31 -4.79
CA GLN A 43 -10.53 11.89 -5.07
C GLN A 43 -11.43 13.07 -5.48
N PHE A 44 -11.22 14.27 -4.92
CA PHE A 44 -11.90 15.47 -5.41
C PHE A 44 -11.39 15.92 -6.78
N VAL A 45 -10.08 15.85 -7.03
CA VAL A 45 -9.48 16.26 -8.31
C VAL A 45 -9.92 15.32 -9.44
N SER A 46 -9.88 14.00 -9.23
CA SER A 46 -10.28 13.00 -10.23
C SER A 46 -11.77 13.07 -10.59
N LYS A 47 -12.62 13.46 -9.64
CA LYS A 47 -14.06 13.71 -9.86
C LYS A 47 -14.37 15.13 -10.38
N ASP A 48 -13.34 15.91 -10.75
CA ASP A 48 -13.45 17.30 -11.23
C ASP A 48 -14.20 18.24 -10.27
N LEU A 49 -14.12 17.97 -8.96
CA LEU A 49 -14.78 18.75 -7.91
C LEU A 49 -13.95 19.97 -7.48
N ILE A 50 -12.60 19.86 -7.55
CA ILE A 50 -11.65 20.96 -7.31
C ILE A 50 -10.48 20.87 -8.28
N PRO A 51 -9.84 21.99 -8.64
CA PRO A 51 -8.66 21.96 -9.49
C PRO A 51 -7.43 21.41 -8.75
N ASN A 52 -6.54 20.77 -9.50
CA ASN A 52 -5.25 20.27 -9.01
C ASN A 52 -4.27 21.42 -8.73
N LYS A 53 -4.47 22.12 -7.60
CA LYS A 53 -3.62 23.20 -7.09
C LYS A 53 -3.34 23.03 -5.60
N GLN A 54 -2.11 23.34 -5.19
CA GLN A 54 -1.68 23.33 -3.78
C GLN A 54 -2.61 24.18 -2.87
N SER A 55 -3.10 25.32 -3.35
CA SER A 55 -4.03 26.16 -2.61
C SER A 55 -5.36 25.44 -2.27
N GLU A 56 -5.85 24.59 -3.16
CA GLU A 56 -7.06 23.80 -2.92
C GLU A 56 -6.80 22.65 -1.96
N TYR A 57 -5.60 22.04 -2.02
CA TYR A 57 -5.18 21.05 -1.03
C TYR A 57 -5.17 21.64 0.39
N ASP A 58 -4.53 22.81 0.56
CA ASP A 58 -4.46 23.50 1.84
C ASP A 58 -5.86 23.91 2.34
N LYS A 59 -6.72 24.37 1.43
CA LYS A 59 -8.11 24.74 1.72
C LYS A 59 -8.93 23.53 2.17
N LEU A 60 -8.86 22.41 1.44
CA LEU A 60 -9.55 21.17 1.78
C LEU A 60 -9.10 20.65 3.14
N GLY A 61 -7.79 20.54 3.37
CA GLY A 61 -7.23 20.10 4.65
C GLY A 61 -7.72 20.94 5.83
N ASN A 62 -7.76 22.26 5.67
CA ASN A 62 -8.30 23.18 6.68
C ASN A 62 -9.79 22.98 6.96
N ILE A 63 -10.61 22.77 5.91
CA ILE A 63 -12.05 22.54 6.05
C ILE A 63 -12.31 21.22 6.77
N ILE A 64 -11.65 20.14 6.35
CA ILE A 64 -11.83 18.80 6.92
C ILE A 64 -11.39 18.75 8.38
N ASN A 65 -10.26 19.38 8.73
CA ASN A 65 -9.81 19.47 10.13
C ASN A 65 -10.89 20.14 11.02
N LYS A 66 -11.40 21.30 10.58
CA LYS A 66 -12.48 22.00 11.28
C LYS A 66 -13.76 21.16 11.36
N ALA A 67 -14.08 20.42 10.31
CA ALA A 67 -15.26 19.57 10.23
C ALA A 67 -15.18 18.37 11.19
N ARG A 68 -14.01 17.74 11.34
CA ARG A 68 -13.75 16.69 12.34
C ARG A 68 -13.95 17.23 13.76
N LEU A 69 -13.38 18.40 14.07
CA LEU A 69 -13.60 19.05 15.37
C LEU A 69 -15.07 19.36 15.64
N ALA A 70 -15.85 19.67 14.60
CA ALA A 70 -17.28 19.92 14.70
C ALA A 70 -18.14 18.65 14.69
N GLY A 71 -17.55 17.45 14.61
CA GLY A 71 -18.27 16.18 14.54
C GLY A 71 -18.99 15.92 13.21
N LEU A 72 -18.61 16.62 12.14
CA LEU A 72 -19.23 16.49 10.81
C LEU A 72 -18.53 15.47 9.91
N VAL A 73 -17.30 15.08 10.26
CA VAL A 73 -16.50 14.05 9.58
C VAL A 73 -16.04 13.06 10.64
N ASP A 74 -16.07 11.78 10.30
CA ASP A 74 -15.68 10.70 11.21
C ASP A 74 -14.19 10.80 11.58
N TRP A 75 -13.87 10.62 12.87
CA TRP A 75 -12.49 10.63 13.36
C TRP A 75 -11.64 9.48 12.84
N GLU A 76 -12.24 8.33 12.52
CA GLU A 76 -11.58 7.11 12.04
C GLU A 76 -11.54 7.06 10.51
N ALA A 77 -12.31 7.90 9.81
CA ALA A 77 -12.32 7.94 8.35
C ALA A 77 -11.03 8.48 7.72
N ILE A 78 -10.29 9.30 8.48
CA ILE A 78 -9.09 9.98 8.00
C ILE A 78 -7.91 9.74 8.92
N GLU A 79 -6.93 8.99 8.42
CA GLU A 79 -5.74 8.58 9.14
C GLU A 79 -4.49 9.37 8.73
N ASP A 80 -3.60 9.61 9.70
CA ASP A 80 -2.25 10.10 9.48
C ASP A 80 -1.28 8.93 9.68
N ARG A 81 -0.94 8.26 8.57
CA ARG A 81 -0.08 7.06 8.53
C ARG A 81 1.35 7.31 9.02
N THR A 82 1.74 8.55 9.28
CA THR A 82 3.10 8.91 9.67
C THR A 82 3.33 8.97 11.19
N ARG A 83 2.27 8.77 12.00
CA ARG A 83 2.32 8.97 13.45
C ARG A 83 1.72 7.78 14.21
N ASN A 84 2.50 6.72 14.38
CA ASN A 84 2.15 5.62 15.27
C ASN A 84 2.66 5.91 16.68
N LEU A 85 1.81 5.68 17.68
CA LEU A 85 2.20 5.74 19.08
C LEU A 85 2.97 4.46 19.43
N GLU A 86 4.29 4.56 19.45
CA GLU A 86 5.16 3.50 19.94
C GLU A 86 5.01 3.38 21.47
N ARG A 87 4.60 2.21 21.96
CA ARG A 87 4.55 1.88 23.39
C ARG A 87 5.11 0.48 23.62
N LEU A 88 5.70 0.26 24.80
CA LEU A 88 6.07 -1.09 25.21
C LEU A 88 4.80 -1.96 25.38
N ALA A 89 4.90 -3.23 24.99
CA ALA A 89 3.86 -4.20 25.31
C ALA A 89 3.87 -4.48 26.82
N HIS A 90 2.72 -4.34 27.46
CA HIS A 90 2.50 -4.65 28.87
C HIS A 90 1.38 -5.66 28.98
N TRP A 91 1.57 -6.65 29.85
CA TRP A 91 0.61 -7.72 30.11
C TRP A 91 0.35 -7.80 31.61
N SER A 92 -0.90 -8.03 31.97
CA SER A 92 -1.39 -8.18 33.34
C SER A 92 -1.14 -9.58 33.91
N SER A 93 -0.88 -10.58 33.05
CA SER A 93 -0.59 -11.95 33.45
C SER A 93 0.26 -12.70 32.42
N PRO A 94 0.91 -13.82 32.80
CA PRO A 94 1.56 -14.71 31.83
C PRO A 94 0.60 -15.32 30.80
N THR A 95 -0.66 -15.58 31.15
CA THR A 95 -1.65 -16.09 30.20
C THR A 95 -1.91 -15.08 29.08
N GLU A 96 -2.01 -13.79 29.42
CA GLU A 96 -2.29 -12.74 28.44
C GLU A 96 -1.21 -12.61 27.35
N ILE A 97 0.07 -12.83 27.70
CA ILE A 97 1.14 -12.86 26.70
C ILE A 97 1.06 -14.11 25.82
N VAL A 98 0.71 -15.27 26.38
CA VAL A 98 0.53 -16.50 25.58
C VAL A 98 -0.66 -16.35 24.62
N GLU A 99 -1.79 -15.80 25.07
CA GLU A 99 -2.92 -15.49 24.20
C GLU A 99 -2.57 -14.45 23.13
N ALA A 100 -1.73 -13.45 23.45
CA ALA A 100 -1.22 -12.53 22.46
C ALA A 100 -0.33 -13.26 21.42
N CYS A 101 0.47 -14.24 21.85
CA CYS A 101 1.21 -15.12 20.95
C CYS A 101 0.27 -15.95 20.07
N VAL A 102 -0.81 -16.55 20.60
CA VAL A 102 -1.81 -17.30 19.81
C VAL A 102 -2.37 -16.42 18.68
N ARG A 103 -2.84 -15.21 19.03
CA ARG A 103 -3.44 -14.27 18.06
C ARG A 103 -2.46 -13.80 17.00
N SER A 104 -1.18 -13.62 17.35
CA SER A 104 -0.13 -13.11 16.46
C SER A 104 0.66 -14.19 15.73
N PHE A 105 0.56 -15.47 16.13
CA PHE A 105 1.29 -16.56 15.50
C PHE A 105 0.90 -16.70 14.03
N ARG A 106 1.91 -16.65 13.16
CA ARG A 106 1.80 -16.80 11.71
C ARG A 106 3.01 -17.60 11.23
N LEU A 107 2.78 -18.57 10.35
CA LEU A 107 3.82 -19.18 9.55
C LEU A 107 3.90 -18.43 8.22
N SER A 108 5.10 -18.30 7.65
CA SER A 108 5.22 -17.72 6.31
C SER A 108 4.57 -18.64 5.29
N ARG A 109 3.49 -18.20 4.66
CA ARG A 109 2.75 -18.99 3.66
C ARG A 109 3.56 -19.23 2.39
N TRP A 110 4.57 -18.38 2.19
CA TRP A 110 5.49 -18.41 1.09
C TRP A 110 6.70 -19.33 1.28
N GLU A 111 6.96 -19.90 2.46
CA GLU A 111 8.17 -20.69 2.70
C GLU A 111 8.26 -21.96 1.83
N THR A 112 7.12 -22.59 1.56
CA THR A 112 7.03 -23.83 0.75
C THR A 112 6.82 -23.57 -0.75
N GLN A 113 6.54 -22.31 -1.11
CA GLN A 113 6.24 -21.90 -2.49
C GLN A 113 7.52 -21.89 -3.34
N GLU A 114 7.38 -22.13 -4.65
CA GLU A 114 8.51 -22.02 -5.59
C GLU A 114 9.01 -20.58 -5.74
N HIS A 115 8.10 -19.62 -5.58
CA HIS A 115 8.38 -18.21 -5.77
C HIS A 115 8.23 -17.44 -4.47
N ARG A 116 8.99 -16.36 -4.34
CA ARG A 116 8.90 -15.42 -3.22
C ARG A 116 8.58 -14.03 -3.76
N VAL A 117 7.35 -13.61 -3.56
CA VAL A 117 6.81 -12.38 -4.15
C VAL A 117 6.98 -11.22 -3.18
N GLU A 118 7.34 -10.03 -3.69
CA GLU A 118 7.27 -8.75 -2.98
C GLU A 118 6.56 -7.69 -3.85
N VAL A 119 5.84 -6.75 -3.23
CA VAL A 119 5.18 -5.63 -3.92
C VAL A 119 5.90 -4.32 -3.63
N TRP A 120 6.44 -3.69 -4.67
CA TRP A 120 7.21 -2.45 -4.56
C TRP A 120 6.43 -1.34 -5.25
N ILE A 121 6.09 -0.28 -4.52
CA ILE A 121 5.35 0.87 -5.06
C ILE A 121 6.21 2.13 -5.04
N GLU A 122 6.15 2.95 -6.07
CA GLU A 122 6.92 4.20 -6.11
C GLU A 122 6.50 5.19 -5.01
N LYS A 123 5.19 5.27 -4.74
CA LYS A 123 4.58 6.37 -3.98
C LYS A 123 4.15 5.97 -2.58
N ASP A 124 4.77 6.59 -1.58
CA ASP A 124 4.54 6.30 -0.14
C ASP A 124 3.08 6.48 0.30
N ALA A 125 2.41 7.50 -0.24
CA ALA A 125 1.01 7.78 0.07
C ALA A 125 0.05 6.64 -0.30
N LEU A 126 0.45 5.75 -1.20
CA LEU A 126 -0.34 4.62 -1.67
C LEU A 126 -0.10 3.33 -0.88
N LEU A 127 0.81 3.33 0.10
CA LEU A 127 1.08 2.14 0.91
C LEU A 127 -0.16 1.57 1.59
N GLY A 128 -0.98 2.41 2.23
CA GLY A 128 -2.21 1.90 2.86
C GLY A 128 -3.37 1.67 1.90
N VAL A 129 -3.20 1.90 0.58
CA VAL A 129 -4.14 1.35 -0.42
C VAL A 129 -3.80 -0.11 -0.68
N ILE A 130 -2.51 -0.43 -0.79
CA ILE A 130 -2.05 -1.76 -1.16
C ILE A 130 -1.84 -2.69 0.04
N SER A 131 -1.74 -2.15 1.25
CA SER A 131 -1.44 -2.91 2.47
C SER A 131 -2.44 -4.05 2.68
N GLY A 132 -3.73 -3.77 2.55
CA GLY A 132 -4.78 -4.76 2.78
C GLY A 132 -4.63 -6.00 1.90
N VAL A 133 -4.42 -5.82 0.59
CA VAL A 133 -4.20 -6.94 -0.33
C VAL A 133 -2.86 -7.62 -0.09
N CYS A 134 -1.81 -6.89 0.25
CA CYS A 134 -0.51 -7.50 0.53
C CYS A 134 -0.56 -8.35 1.82
N GLU A 135 -1.22 -7.86 2.86
CA GLU A 135 -1.42 -8.57 4.14
C GLU A 135 -2.34 -9.78 3.99
N GLU A 136 -3.40 -9.68 3.18
CA GLU A 136 -4.28 -10.81 2.83
C GLU A 136 -3.47 -12.01 2.30
N TYR A 137 -2.49 -11.74 1.43
CA TYR A 137 -1.62 -12.74 0.81
C TYR A 137 -0.25 -12.88 1.47
N ASP A 138 -0.02 -12.39 2.70
CA ASP A 138 1.28 -12.52 3.39
C ASP A 138 2.49 -12.04 2.53
N VAL A 139 2.30 -11.04 1.67
CA VAL A 139 3.31 -10.52 0.75
C VAL A 139 3.98 -9.28 1.35
N PRO A 140 5.32 -9.25 1.49
CA PRO A 140 6.02 -8.04 1.89
C PRO A 140 5.82 -6.91 0.86
N TYR A 141 5.62 -5.71 1.36
CA TYR A 141 5.44 -4.52 0.52
C TYR A 141 6.19 -3.31 1.09
N PHE A 142 6.72 -2.46 0.22
CA PHE A 142 7.27 -1.16 0.66
C PHE A 142 7.28 -0.11 -0.45
N SER A 143 7.50 1.13 -0.04
CA SER A 143 7.55 2.30 -0.92
C SER A 143 8.99 2.65 -1.31
N CYS A 144 9.25 2.75 -2.62
CA CYS A 144 10.54 3.13 -3.16
C CYS A 144 10.86 4.62 -2.91
N ARG A 145 9.82 5.47 -2.81
CA ARG A 145 9.93 6.93 -2.70
C ARG A 145 10.73 7.54 -3.85
N GLY A 146 10.39 7.15 -5.08
CA GLY A 146 11.23 7.35 -6.26
C GLY A 146 12.31 6.27 -6.33
N TYR A 147 13.54 6.61 -6.74
CA TYR A 147 14.63 5.65 -6.81
C TYR A 147 14.99 5.06 -5.43
N VAL A 148 14.98 3.74 -5.34
CA VAL A 148 15.35 3.02 -4.12
C VAL A 148 16.79 3.35 -3.74
N SER A 149 17.02 3.62 -2.45
CA SER A 149 18.35 3.92 -1.93
C SER A 149 19.29 2.72 -2.08
N GLN A 150 20.61 2.97 -2.13
CA GLN A 150 21.60 1.91 -2.26
C GLN A 150 21.52 0.89 -1.10
N SER A 151 21.33 1.38 0.13
CA SER A 151 21.22 0.51 1.32
C SER A 151 20.01 -0.42 1.23
N GLU A 152 18.86 0.09 0.78
CA GLU A 152 17.65 -0.72 0.62
C GLU A 152 17.79 -1.73 -0.53
N MET A 153 18.40 -1.33 -1.64
CA MET A 153 18.65 -2.23 -2.75
C MET A 153 19.62 -3.35 -2.38
N TRP A 154 20.68 -3.03 -1.63
CA TRP A 154 21.63 -4.01 -1.10
C TRP A 154 20.95 -4.98 -0.12
N ARG A 155 20.15 -4.49 0.83
CA ARG A 155 19.37 -5.34 1.75
C ARG A 155 18.39 -6.25 1.02
N ALA A 156 17.72 -5.75 -0.01
CA ALA A 156 16.85 -6.55 -0.86
C ALA A 156 17.65 -7.64 -1.59
N SER A 157 18.84 -7.33 -2.10
CA SER A 157 19.72 -8.30 -2.76
C SER A 157 20.14 -9.44 -1.82
N GLU A 158 20.58 -9.11 -0.60
CA GLU A 158 20.93 -10.10 0.42
C GLU A 158 19.74 -11.00 0.78
N ARG A 159 18.55 -10.40 0.92
CA ARG A 159 17.31 -11.12 1.20
C ARG A 159 16.90 -12.04 0.05
N PHE A 160 17.05 -11.60 -1.19
CA PHE A 160 16.76 -12.40 -2.37
C PHE A 160 17.74 -13.55 -2.58
N GLU A 161 19.02 -13.36 -2.26
CA GLU A 161 20.01 -14.43 -2.24
C GLU A 161 19.66 -15.49 -1.19
N MET A 162 19.17 -15.09 -0.01
CA MET A 162 18.65 -16.03 0.98
C MET A 162 17.48 -16.86 0.43
N TYR A 163 16.50 -16.23 -0.24
CA TYR A 163 15.40 -16.96 -0.87
C TYR A 163 15.87 -17.98 -1.91
N ARG A 164 16.88 -17.61 -2.71
CA ARG A 164 17.48 -18.51 -3.70
C ARG A 164 18.18 -19.71 -3.07
N ARG A 165 18.89 -19.51 -1.95
CA ARG A 165 19.53 -20.61 -1.19
C ARG A 165 18.50 -21.59 -0.62
N LEU A 166 17.29 -21.12 -0.35
CA LEU A 166 16.14 -21.95 0.04
C LEU A 166 15.43 -22.59 -1.17
N GLY A 167 15.96 -22.45 -2.39
CA GLY A 167 15.40 -23.01 -3.62
C GLY A 167 14.24 -22.21 -4.21
N GLN A 168 14.01 -20.99 -3.73
CA GLN A 168 12.92 -20.14 -4.19
C GLN A 168 13.39 -19.13 -5.24
N THR A 169 12.49 -18.70 -6.12
CA THR A 169 12.75 -17.65 -7.10
C THR A 169 12.10 -16.32 -6.65
N PRO A 170 12.90 -15.28 -6.37
CA PRO A 170 12.38 -13.96 -6.05
C PRO A 170 11.62 -13.33 -7.23
N VAL A 171 10.51 -12.67 -6.92
CA VAL A 171 9.70 -11.92 -7.88
C VAL A 171 9.32 -10.59 -7.26
N ILE A 172 9.59 -9.48 -7.95
CA ILE A 172 9.05 -8.17 -7.58
C ILE A 172 7.86 -7.85 -8.47
N ILE A 173 6.74 -7.48 -7.86
CA ILE A 173 5.63 -6.79 -8.50
C ILE A 173 5.86 -5.29 -8.27
N HIS A 174 6.08 -4.54 -9.35
CA HIS A 174 6.40 -3.12 -9.30
C HIS A 174 5.22 -2.27 -9.78
N LEU A 175 4.92 -1.21 -9.03
CA LEU A 175 3.95 -0.17 -9.38
C LEU A 175 4.68 1.17 -9.39
N GLY A 176 4.71 1.86 -10.53
CA GLY A 176 5.28 3.21 -10.65
C GLY A 176 4.43 4.13 -11.52
N ASP A 177 4.70 5.43 -11.46
CA ASP A 177 4.04 6.42 -12.30
C ASP A 177 4.40 6.18 -13.77
N HIS A 178 3.48 6.51 -14.68
CA HIS A 178 3.73 6.45 -16.12
C HIS A 178 4.38 7.75 -16.59
N ASP A 179 5.65 7.90 -16.23
CA ASP A 179 6.52 9.01 -16.62
C ASP A 179 7.95 8.51 -16.95
N PRO A 180 8.86 9.36 -17.46
CA PRO A 180 10.21 8.92 -17.82
C PRO A 180 11.01 8.31 -16.66
N SER A 181 10.82 8.79 -15.42
CA SER A 181 11.54 8.28 -14.24
C SER A 181 10.90 7.01 -13.69
N GLY A 182 9.57 6.96 -13.58
CA GLY A 182 8.82 5.82 -13.06
C GLY A 182 9.00 4.57 -13.93
N ILE A 183 9.07 4.71 -15.26
CA ILE A 183 9.42 3.58 -16.15
C ILE A 183 10.86 3.12 -15.87
N ASP A 184 11.81 4.06 -15.84
CA ASP A 184 13.23 3.78 -15.64
C ASP A 184 13.53 3.15 -14.27
N MET A 185 12.78 3.47 -13.23
CA MET A 185 12.94 2.86 -11.91
C MET A 185 12.81 1.34 -11.94
N THR A 186 11.93 0.79 -12.80
CA THR A 186 11.83 -0.67 -12.98
C THR A 186 13.14 -1.26 -13.50
N ARG A 187 13.76 -0.55 -14.44
CA ARG A 187 15.05 -0.91 -15.02
C ARG A 187 16.18 -0.74 -14.00
N ASP A 188 16.19 0.34 -13.22
CA ASP A 188 17.18 0.59 -12.15
C ASP A 188 17.13 -0.50 -11.07
N ILE A 189 15.94 -0.98 -10.69
CA ILE A 189 15.78 -2.14 -9.79
C ILE A 189 16.49 -3.36 -10.38
N LEU A 190 16.21 -3.71 -11.65
CA LEU A 190 16.84 -4.84 -12.32
C LEU A 190 18.37 -4.71 -12.38
N ASP A 191 18.87 -3.57 -12.83
CA ASP A 191 20.31 -3.34 -13.02
C ASP A 191 21.07 -3.43 -11.68
N ARG A 192 20.55 -2.78 -10.63
CA ARG A 192 21.22 -2.78 -9.33
C ARG A 192 21.13 -4.11 -8.62
N GLN A 193 20.03 -4.83 -8.77
CA GLN A 193 19.92 -6.17 -8.22
C GLN A 193 20.84 -7.16 -8.93
N LEU A 194 21.01 -7.03 -10.24
CA LEU A 194 22.02 -7.78 -10.97
C LEU A 194 23.44 -7.43 -10.48
N LEU A 195 23.71 -6.15 -10.22
CA LEU A 195 25.00 -5.68 -9.73
C LEU A 195 25.32 -6.20 -8.31
N PHE A 196 24.36 -6.13 -7.38
CA PHE A 196 24.58 -6.51 -5.98
C PHE A 196 24.41 -8.02 -5.74
N GLY A 197 23.36 -8.62 -6.31
CA GLY A 197 23.05 -10.04 -6.12
C GLY A 197 23.75 -10.96 -7.11
N GLY A 198 24.20 -10.46 -8.26
CA GLY A 198 24.86 -11.29 -9.29
C GLY A 198 23.92 -12.23 -10.03
N PHE A 199 22.61 -12.08 -9.89
CA PHE A 199 21.61 -12.89 -10.58
C PHE A 199 20.52 -12.04 -11.22
N LYS A 200 19.94 -12.59 -12.29
CA LYS A 200 18.71 -12.05 -12.88
C LYS A 200 17.52 -12.63 -12.12
N PHE A 201 16.56 -11.79 -11.80
CA PHE A 201 15.24 -12.22 -11.35
C PHE A 201 14.15 -11.34 -11.97
N ASN A 202 12.90 -11.71 -11.75
CA ASN A 202 11.77 -11.10 -12.44
C ASN A 202 11.25 -9.87 -11.70
N VAL A 203 11.30 -8.71 -12.35
CA VAL A 203 10.58 -7.50 -11.92
C VAL A 203 9.43 -7.28 -12.90
N LYS A 204 8.20 -7.47 -12.42
CA LYS A 204 6.97 -7.29 -13.20
C LYS A 204 6.36 -5.93 -12.89
N ARG A 205 6.48 -4.98 -13.82
CA ARG A 205 5.74 -3.72 -13.75
C ARG A 205 4.27 -3.95 -14.11
N ILE A 206 3.38 -3.82 -13.13
CA ILE A 206 1.94 -4.09 -13.31
C ILE A 206 1.09 -2.83 -13.41
N ALA A 207 1.63 -1.68 -13.00
CA ALA A 207 0.99 -0.38 -13.10
C ALA A 207 2.04 0.74 -13.02
N LEU A 208 1.77 1.95 -13.51
CA LEU A 208 0.79 2.31 -14.52
C LEU A 208 1.44 2.13 -15.90
N ASN A 209 0.85 1.26 -16.73
CA ASN A 209 1.29 0.98 -18.10
C ASN A 209 0.39 1.71 -19.11
N TYR A 210 0.89 1.96 -20.32
CA TYR A 210 0.20 2.83 -21.29
C TYR A 210 -1.14 2.26 -21.80
N ASP A 211 -1.27 0.93 -21.85
CA ASP A 211 -2.53 0.24 -22.14
C ASP A 211 -3.59 0.53 -21.05
N GLN A 212 -3.17 0.59 -19.78
CA GLN A 212 -4.03 0.96 -18.66
C GLN A 212 -4.39 2.45 -18.70
N VAL A 213 -3.46 3.32 -19.10
CA VAL A 213 -3.76 4.75 -19.35
C VAL A 213 -4.88 4.88 -20.38
N LYS A 214 -4.79 4.15 -21.51
CA LYS A 214 -5.86 4.16 -22.53
C LYS A 214 -7.18 3.61 -22.02
N LYS A 215 -7.15 2.60 -21.15
CA LYS A 215 -8.33 1.93 -20.61
C LYS A 215 -9.06 2.77 -19.57
N TYR A 216 -8.33 3.32 -18.61
CA TYR A 216 -8.89 4.03 -17.45
C TYR A 216 -8.97 5.55 -17.66
N ASN A 217 -8.31 6.06 -18.70
CA ASN A 217 -8.26 7.48 -19.06
C ASN A 217 -8.00 8.42 -17.85
N PRO A 218 -6.97 8.16 -17.02
CA PRO A 218 -6.65 9.02 -15.89
C PRO A 218 -6.23 10.42 -16.37
N PRO A 219 -6.45 11.47 -15.56
CA PRO A 219 -6.06 12.84 -15.91
C PRO A 219 -4.55 12.92 -16.23
N PRO A 220 -4.16 13.44 -17.41
CA PRO A 220 -2.78 13.60 -17.78
C PRO A 220 -2.15 14.79 -17.06
N ASN A 221 -0.86 14.66 -16.73
CA ASN A 221 0.02 15.75 -16.33
C ASN A 221 1.03 16.02 -17.45
N PHE A 222 1.68 17.19 -17.41
CA PHE A 222 2.79 17.48 -18.31
C PHE A 222 4.05 16.76 -17.84
N ALA A 223 4.68 16.02 -18.75
CA ALA A 223 5.96 15.40 -18.51
C ALA A 223 7.02 16.47 -18.17
N LYS A 224 7.81 16.25 -17.11
CA LYS A 224 8.83 17.21 -16.69
C LYS A 224 9.94 17.27 -17.75
N MET A 225 9.95 18.32 -18.57
CA MET A 225 10.94 18.53 -19.65
C MET A 225 12.42 18.46 -19.21
N LYS A 226 12.70 18.61 -17.91
CA LYS A 226 14.05 18.55 -17.35
C LYS A 226 14.52 17.12 -17.04
N ASP A 227 13.66 16.12 -17.16
CA ASP A 227 14.08 14.73 -16.98
C ASP A 227 15.02 14.34 -18.14
N PRO A 228 16.25 13.88 -17.88
CA PRO A 228 17.18 13.46 -18.94
C PRO A 228 16.61 12.35 -19.84
N ARG A 229 15.61 11.61 -19.37
CA ARG A 229 14.95 10.50 -20.09
C ARG A 229 13.75 10.95 -20.91
N PHE A 230 13.38 12.23 -20.82
CA PHE A 230 12.26 12.81 -21.56
C PHE A 230 12.43 12.62 -23.08
N GLN A 231 13.66 12.79 -23.60
CA GLN A 231 13.93 12.66 -25.03
C GLN A 231 13.65 11.25 -25.58
N SER A 232 13.87 10.19 -24.79
CA SER A 232 13.52 8.81 -25.18
C SER A 232 12.05 8.48 -24.96
N TYR A 233 11.36 9.20 -24.08
CA TYR A 233 9.96 8.95 -23.71
C TYR A 233 8.97 9.54 -24.73
N VAL A 234 9.21 10.79 -25.18
CA VAL A 234 8.29 11.52 -26.06
C VAL A 234 7.95 10.79 -27.37
N PRO A 235 8.91 10.17 -28.08
CA PRO A 235 8.59 9.43 -29.30
C PRO A 235 7.62 8.26 -29.10
N GLU A 236 7.59 7.69 -27.89
CA GLU A 236 6.80 6.49 -27.59
C GLU A 236 5.42 6.82 -26.99
N PHE A 237 5.36 7.82 -26.09
CA PHE A 237 4.15 8.13 -25.29
C PHE A 237 3.66 9.57 -25.39
N GLY A 238 4.42 10.46 -26.06
CA GLY A 238 4.14 11.89 -26.15
C GLY A 238 4.63 12.68 -24.93
N GLU A 239 4.13 13.91 -24.77
CA GLU A 239 4.53 14.84 -23.69
C GLU A 239 3.68 14.72 -22.41
N SER A 240 2.78 13.75 -22.36
CA SER A 240 1.90 13.52 -21.22
C SER A 240 2.48 12.45 -20.28
N CYS A 241 2.25 12.63 -18.98
CA CYS A 241 2.56 11.66 -17.93
C CYS A 241 1.32 11.38 -17.10
N TRP A 242 1.31 10.25 -16.40
CA TRP A 242 0.21 9.87 -15.53
C TRP A 242 0.72 9.32 -14.22
N GLU A 243 0.07 9.74 -13.15
CA GLU A 243 0.43 9.36 -11.79
C GLU A 243 -0.41 8.16 -11.35
N LEU A 244 0.17 7.28 -10.52
CA LEU A 244 -0.53 6.12 -9.95
C LEU A 244 -1.73 6.49 -9.09
N ASP A 245 -1.67 7.65 -8.43
CA ASP A 245 -2.76 8.15 -7.57
C ASP A 245 -4.01 8.57 -8.35
N ALA A 246 -3.92 8.64 -9.68
CA ALA A 246 -5.04 8.86 -10.56
C ALA A 246 -5.84 7.57 -10.84
N LEU A 247 -5.30 6.39 -10.51
CA LEU A 247 -6.05 5.14 -10.58
C LEU A 247 -6.97 4.98 -9.36
N GLU A 248 -8.14 4.41 -9.58
CA GLU A 248 -9.03 4.01 -8.50
C GLU A 248 -8.34 2.95 -7.60
N PRO A 249 -8.46 3.05 -6.27
CA PRO A 249 -7.85 2.10 -5.33
C PRO A 249 -8.17 0.63 -5.63
N SER A 250 -9.42 0.33 -5.99
CA SER A 250 -9.88 -1.02 -6.33
C SER A 250 -9.12 -1.61 -7.53
N VAL A 251 -8.86 -0.80 -8.57
CA VAL A 251 -8.07 -1.22 -9.73
C VAL A 251 -6.66 -1.62 -9.32
N MET A 252 -6.03 -0.85 -8.44
CA MET A 252 -4.67 -1.15 -7.97
C MET A 252 -4.64 -2.46 -7.17
N VAL A 253 -5.63 -2.65 -6.30
CA VAL A 253 -5.77 -3.86 -5.49
C VAL A 253 -6.01 -5.09 -6.35
N ASP A 254 -6.88 -4.99 -7.36
CA ASP A 254 -7.16 -6.09 -8.28
C ASP A 254 -5.91 -6.46 -9.10
N LEU A 255 -5.18 -5.47 -9.63
CA LEU A 255 -3.94 -5.71 -10.36
C LEU A 255 -2.89 -6.42 -9.49
N ILE A 256 -2.76 -6.04 -8.22
CA ILE A 256 -1.85 -6.69 -7.29
C ILE A 256 -2.30 -8.14 -7.03
N ARG A 257 -3.58 -8.33 -6.67
CA ARG A 257 -4.17 -9.65 -6.38
C ARG A 257 -3.97 -10.61 -7.55
N GLU A 258 -4.33 -10.19 -8.76
CA GLU A 258 -4.21 -11.00 -9.98
C GLU A 258 -2.76 -11.40 -10.27
N ASN A 259 -1.78 -10.57 -9.90
CA ASN A 259 -0.37 -10.88 -10.14
C ASN A 259 0.27 -11.70 -9.02
N ILE A 260 -0.22 -11.60 -7.78
CA ILE A 260 0.21 -12.45 -6.66
C ILE A 260 -0.27 -13.89 -6.86
N ILE A 261 -1.57 -14.08 -7.13
CA ILE A 261 -2.20 -15.41 -7.19
C ILE A 261 -1.54 -16.33 -8.23
N LYS A 262 -0.98 -15.76 -9.31
CA LYS A 262 -0.24 -16.51 -10.35
C LYS A 262 0.95 -17.30 -9.82
N TYR A 263 1.44 -16.97 -8.62
CA TYR A 263 2.60 -17.60 -8.00
C TYR A 263 2.27 -18.47 -6.80
N ILE A 264 0.98 -18.65 -6.50
CA ILE A 264 0.52 -19.43 -5.36
C ILE A 264 0.17 -20.84 -5.84
N ASP A 265 0.88 -21.84 -5.28
CA ASP A 265 0.39 -23.22 -5.26
C ASP A 265 -0.60 -23.36 -4.10
N ASP A 266 -1.89 -23.42 -4.46
CA ASP A 266 -3.02 -23.51 -3.52
C ASP A 266 -2.92 -24.75 -2.59
N LYS A 267 -2.33 -25.85 -3.05
CA LYS A 267 -2.18 -27.06 -2.21
C LYS A 267 -1.19 -26.81 -1.09
N LYS A 268 0.00 -26.28 -1.43
CA LYS A 268 1.04 -25.94 -0.47
C LYS A 268 0.61 -24.81 0.47
N TRP A 269 -0.15 -23.85 -0.06
CA TRP A 269 -0.72 -22.75 0.70
C TRP A 269 -1.64 -23.26 1.81
N LYS A 270 -2.63 -24.07 1.44
CA LYS A 270 -3.59 -24.66 2.37
C LYS A 270 -2.94 -25.62 3.36
N GLU A 271 -1.86 -26.29 2.98
CA GLU A 271 -1.09 -27.12 3.90
C GLU A 271 -0.44 -26.28 5.01
N THR A 272 0.21 -25.16 4.67
CA THR A 272 0.75 -24.22 5.66
C THR A 272 -0.34 -23.63 6.55
N GLU A 273 -1.50 -23.27 5.99
CA GLU A 273 -2.63 -22.77 6.77
C GLU A 273 -3.14 -23.79 7.80
N ARG A 274 -3.29 -25.07 7.41
CA ARG A 274 -3.67 -26.13 8.35
C ARG A 274 -2.64 -26.32 9.45
N LYS A 275 -1.35 -26.25 9.10
CA LYS A 275 -0.25 -26.39 10.06
C LYS A 275 -0.20 -25.23 11.04
N GLU A 276 -0.38 -24.00 10.56
CA GLU A 276 -0.48 -22.80 11.38
C GLU A 276 -1.66 -22.90 12.37
N GLU A 277 -2.82 -23.35 11.90
CA GLU A 277 -3.99 -23.51 12.76
C GLU A 277 -3.80 -24.59 13.83
N SER A 278 -3.15 -25.71 13.48
CA SER A 278 -2.76 -26.73 14.47
C SER A 278 -1.85 -26.14 15.56
N TYR A 279 -0.85 -25.34 15.18
CA TYR A 279 0.05 -24.72 16.16
C TYR A 279 -0.65 -23.66 17.01
N ARG A 280 -1.63 -22.93 16.46
CA ARG A 280 -2.47 -22.05 17.29
C ARG A 280 -3.29 -22.80 18.30
N GLN A 281 -3.84 -23.96 17.94
CA GLN A 281 -4.58 -24.81 18.87
C GLN A 281 -3.67 -25.34 19.98
N ASP A 282 -2.45 -25.78 19.64
CA ASP A 282 -1.45 -26.19 20.63
C ASP A 282 -1.10 -25.04 21.60
N LEU A 283 -0.87 -23.83 21.08
CA LEU A 283 -0.60 -22.64 21.89
C LEU A 283 -1.80 -22.24 22.76
N GLN A 284 -3.03 -22.38 22.25
CA GLN A 284 -4.25 -22.09 23.01
C GLN A 284 -4.41 -23.07 24.16
N LEU A 285 -4.18 -24.37 23.94
CA LEU A 285 -4.19 -25.38 25.00
C LEU A 285 -3.16 -25.07 26.09
N MET A 286 -1.97 -24.58 25.72
CA MET A 286 -0.97 -24.13 26.69
C MET A 286 -1.45 -22.93 27.51
N ALA A 287 -2.16 -21.98 26.87
CA ALA A 287 -2.71 -20.81 27.56
C ALA A 287 -3.80 -21.21 28.56
N ASP A 288 -4.70 -22.10 28.16
CA ASP A 288 -5.84 -22.55 28.96
C ASP A 288 -5.36 -23.33 30.19
N ASN A 289 -4.41 -24.26 30.00
CA ASN A 289 -3.88 -25.10 31.08
C ASN A 289 -2.97 -24.35 32.07
N TRP A 290 -2.43 -23.18 31.69
CA TRP A 290 -1.55 -22.40 32.55
C TRP A 290 -2.22 -21.96 33.87
N ASN A 291 -3.54 -21.79 33.86
CA ASN A 291 -4.31 -21.43 35.04
C ASN A 291 -4.76 -22.63 35.88
N GLU A 292 -4.73 -23.85 35.31
CA GLU A 292 -5.15 -25.08 36.01
C GLU A 292 -4.05 -25.69 36.89
N GLU A 293 -2.78 -25.39 36.60
CA GLU A 293 -1.62 -25.91 37.34
C GLU A 293 -1.23 -25.05 38.58
N LYS A 294 -2.06 -24.09 38.98
CA LYS A 294 -1.90 -23.28 40.20
C LYS A 294 -2.98 -23.54 41.24
#